data_AF-A0A420SXU1-F1
#
_entry.id   AF-A0A420SXU1-F1
#
_cell.length_a   1.000
_cell.length_b   1.000
_cell.length_c   1.000
_cell.angle_alpha   90.00
_cell.angle_beta   90.00
_cell.angle_gamma   90.00
#
_symmetry.space_group_name_H-M   'P 1'
#
loop_
_entity.id
_entity.type
_entity.pdbx_description
1 polymer ?
#
loop_
_entity_poly.entity_id
_entity_poly.type
_entity_poly.pdbx_seq_one_letter_code
_entity_poly.pdbx_strand_id
1 'polypeptide(L)'
;MSSRSLYLAKSGGGVNQRSHFALFIPNAEYDRDTISEDFRSLKAIGTRIHVVGEPLMSGFVFEVHRNYNTQAYLDLKQLVILGKIDDPILYNYPETEPEIRENTAKGTIERVAKSVTPPPKGQDIRAPIDGVRDLLLLILSD
;
A
#
# COMPACT_ATOMS: atom_id res chain seq x y z
N MET A 1 -20.48 -12.43 -3.80
CA MET A 1 -19.08 -12.61 -3.34
C MET A 1 -18.74 -11.40 -2.49
N SER A 2 -18.03 -11.57 -1.38
CA SER A 2 -17.63 -10.45 -0.53
C SER A 2 -16.44 -9.73 -1.17
N SER A 3 -16.43 -8.40 -1.11
CA SER A 3 -15.40 -7.56 -1.72
C SER A 3 -15.01 -6.45 -0.76
N ARG A 4 -13.75 -6.03 -0.79
CA ARG A 4 -13.25 -4.87 -0.05
C ARG A 4 -12.81 -3.73 -0.95
N SER A 5 -12.91 -2.51 -0.45
CA SER A 5 -12.39 -1.34 -1.16
C SER A 5 -10.86 -1.38 -1.26
N LEU A 6 -10.32 -0.93 -2.39
CA LEU A 6 -8.89 -0.79 -2.63
C LEU A 6 -8.55 0.68 -2.78
N TYR A 7 -7.54 1.14 -2.04
CA TYR A 7 -7.11 2.53 -2.04
C TYR A 7 -5.65 2.69 -2.45
N LEU A 8 -5.36 3.78 -3.16
CA LEU A 8 -4.02 4.34 -3.29
C LEU A 8 -3.75 5.24 -2.08
N ALA A 9 -2.90 4.76 -1.18
CA ALA A 9 -2.39 5.51 -0.05
C ALA A 9 -1.20 6.36 -0.48
N LYS A 10 -1.37 7.68 -0.46
CA LYS A 10 -0.32 8.65 -0.81
C LYS A 10 0.28 9.19 0.47
N SER A 11 1.55 8.87 0.70
CA SER A 11 2.35 9.35 1.81
C SER A 11 3.36 10.40 1.35
N GLY A 12 3.64 11.37 2.21
CA GLY A 12 4.67 12.38 1.98
C GLY A 12 4.79 13.35 3.15
N GLY A 13 5.99 13.87 3.40
CA GLY A 13 6.18 14.74 4.55
C GLY A 13 7.55 15.42 4.58
N GLY A 14 7.61 16.65 4.08
CA GLY A 14 8.76 17.55 4.17
C GLY A 14 9.45 17.78 2.83
N VAL A 15 10.07 18.96 2.67
CA VAL A 15 10.75 19.44 1.45
C VAL A 15 11.86 18.49 0.96
N ASN A 16 12.31 17.58 1.83
CA ASN A 16 13.41 16.64 1.60
C ASN A 16 12.98 15.16 1.54
N GLN A 17 11.68 14.84 1.58
CA GLN A 17 11.20 13.45 1.46
C GLN A 17 10.43 13.26 0.16
N ARG A 18 10.77 12.19 -0.58
CA ARG A 18 9.99 11.79 -1.75
C ARG A 18 8.59 11.35 -1.33
N SER A 19 7.58 11.88 -2.01
CA SER A 19 6.25 11.29 -1.95
C SER A 19 6.34 9.84 -2.39
N HIS A 20 5.68 8.96 -1.66
CA HIS A 20 5.58 7.55 -1.98
C HIS A 20 4.12 7.13 -1.90
N PHE A 21 3.81 6.03 -2.57
CA PHE A 21 2.46 5.49 -2.58
C PHE A 21 2.48 4.01 -2.21
N ALA A 22 1.34 3.56 -1.70
CA ALA A 22 1.08 2.21 -1.28
C ALA A 22 -0.33 1.81 -1.73
N LEU A 23 -0.58 0.50 -1.82
CA LEU A 23 -1.95 -0.01 -1.82
C LEU A 23 -2.40 -0.14 -0.37
N PHE A 24 -3.62 0.27 -0.07
CA PHE A 24 -4.27 0.06 1.23
C PHE A 24 -5.60 -0.65 1.03
N ILE A 25 -5.81 -1.72 1.81
CA ILE A 25 -7.01 -2.54 1.79
C ILE A 25 -7.49 -2.62 3.24
N PRO A 26 -8.63 -2.03 3.60
CA PRO A 26 -9.16 -2.11 4.97
C PRO A 26 -9.52 -3.56 5.33
N ASN A 27 -9.44 -3.89 6.62
CA ASN A 27 -10.08 -5.10 7.12
C ASN A 27 -11.60 -4.94 6.98
N ALA A 28 -12.33 -6.05 6.84
CA ALA A 28 -13.77 -6.02 6.51
C ALA A 28 -14.62 -5.16 7.46
N GLU A 29 -14.27 -5.14 8.76
CA GLU A 29 -14.96 -4.33 9.78
C GLU A 29 -14.76 -2.81 9.60
N TYR A 30 -13.68 -2.39 8.96
CA TYR A 30 -13.34 -0.99 8.76
C TYR A 30 -13.68 -0.48 7.36
N ASP A 31 -14.12 -1.36 6.45
CA ASP A 31 -14.41 -0.98 5.09
C ASP A 31 -15.72 -0.19 5.00
N ARG A 32 -15.64 1.01 4.42
CA ARG A 32 -16.75 1.94 4.21
C ARG A 32 -16.40 2.91 3.09
N ASP A 33 -17.42 3.48 2.46
CA ASP A 33 -17.25 4.36 1.30
C ASP A 33 -16.66 5.75 1.64
N THR A 34 -16.54 6.10 2.93
CA THR A 34 -16.08 7.43 3.41
C THR A 34 -14.62 7.48 3.86
N ILE A 35 -13.86 6.38 3.73
CA ILE A 35 -12.46 6.30 4.19
C ILE A 35 -11.61 7.43 3.58
N SER A 36 -11.84 7.78 2.31
CA SER A 36 -11.10 8.82 1.61
C SER A 36 -11.17 10.19 2.30
N GLU A 37 -12.27 10.46 3.00
CA GLU A 37 -12.54 11.74 3.68
C GLU A 37 -12.22 11.69 5.17
N ASP A 38 -12.43 10.54 5.82
CA ASP A 38 -12.53 10.46 7.28
C ASP A 38 -11.42 9.61 7.95
N PHE A 39 -10.46 9.05 7.21
CA PHE A 39 -9.39 8.18 7.75
C PHE A 39 -8.53 8.80 8.85
N ARG A 40 -8.64 10.12 9.07
CA ARG A 40 -8.01 10.84 10.19
C ARG A 40 -8.86 10.84 11.45
N SER A 41 -10.17 10.93 11.32
CA SER A 41 -11.13 11.01 12.42
C SER A 41 -11.68 9.66 12.84
N LEU A 42 -11.85 8.74 11.89
CA LEU A 42 -12.40 7.41 12.13
C LEU A 42 -11.34 6.34 11.87
N LYS A 43 -11.34 5.32 12.74
CA LYS A 43 -10.41 4.20 12.69
C LYS A 43 -10.57 3.46 11.36
N ALA A 44 -9.47 3.31 10.63
CA ALA A 44 -9.39 2.38 9.51
C ALA A 44 -8.10 1.58 9.63
N ILE A 45 -8.24 0.30 9.97
CA ILE A 45 -7.16 -0.67 10.02
C ILE A 45 -7.23 -1.57 8.80
N GLY A 46 -6.08 -1.89 8.23
CA GLY A 46 -6.01 -2.78 7.08
C GLY A 46 -4.61 -3.29 6.77
N THR A 47 -4.49 -3.86 5.57
CA THR A 47 -3.21 -4.24 4.99
C THR A 47 -2.72 -3.11 4.08
N ARG A 48 -1.49 -2.65 4.30
CA ARG A 48 -0.79 -1.71 3.41
C ARG A 48 0.33 -2.46 2.68
N ILE A 49 0.31 -2.48 1.36
CA ILE A 49 1.31 -3.13 0.51
C ILE A 49 2.12 -2.05 -0.19
N HIS A 50 3.43 -2.05 0.00
CA HIS A 50 4.30 -1.02 -0.58
C HIS A 50 5.73 -1.50 -0.81
N VAL A 51 6.50 -0.61 -1.42
CA VAL A 51 7.93 -0.77 -1.60
C VAL A 51 8.62 0.31 -0.76
N VAL A 52 9.45 -0.12 0.19
CA VAL A 52 10.16 0.76 1.14
C VAL A 52 11.66 0.62 0.98
N GLY A 53 12.42 1.64 1.37
CA GLY A 53 13.88 1.55 1.43
C GLY A 53 14.56 2.84 1.02
N GLU A 54 15.89 2.80 1.01
CA GLU A 54 16.73 3.93 0.68
C GLU A 54 17.42 3.69 -0.67
N PRO A 55 17.07 4.45 -1.73
CA PRO A 55 17.55 4.21 -3.09
C PRO A 55 19.07 4.07 -3.22
N LEU A 56 19.82 4.84 -2.42
CA LEU A 56 21.27 4.98 -2.55
C LEU A 56 22.05 3.86 -1.84
N MET A 57 21.55 3.35 -0.72
CA MET A 57 22.32 2.46 0.17
C MET A 57 21.75 1.04 0.18
N SER A 58 20.52 0.88 0.68
CA SER A 58 19.89 -0.43 0.88
C SER A 58 19.06 -0.89 -0.31
N GLY A 59 18.68 0.03 -1.20
CA GLY A 59 17.73 -0.22 -2.28
C GLY A 59 16.31 -0.28 -1.75
N PHE A 60 15.40 -0.74 -2.60
CA PHE A 60 13.99 -0.88 -2.29
C PHE A 60 13.60 -2.34 -2.06
N VAL A 61 12.71 -2.58 -1.11
CA VAL A 61 12.19 -3.90 -0.76
C VAL A 61 10.67 -3.87 -0.68
N PHE A 62 10.06 -4.96 -1.13
CA PHE A 62 8.64 -5.21 -0.95
C PHE A 62 8.33 -5.44 0.54
N GLU A 63 7.34 -4.75 1.07
CA GLU A 63 6.85 -4.89 2.44
C GLU A 63 5.32 -4.96 2.44
N VAL A 64 4.79 -5.88 3.26
CA VAL A 64 3.39 -5.96 3.64
C VAL A 64 3.29 -5.53 5.10
N HIS A 65 2.50 -4.49 5.33
CA HIS A 65 2.23 -3.94 6.64
C HIS A 65 0.82 -4.35 7.06
N ARG A 66 0.76 -5.27 8.02
CA ARG A 66 -0.47 -5.85 8.54
C ARG A 66 -1.02 -5.01 9.68
N ASN A 67 -2.34 -4.92 9.79
CA ASN A 67 -3.03 -4.11 10.79
C ASN A 67 -2.53 -2.65 10.85
N TYR A 68 -2.16 -2.11 9.68
CA TYR A 68 -1.79 -0.71 9.52
C TYR A 68 -2.96 0.20 9.92
N ASN A 69 -2.79 0.99 10.97
CA ASN A 69 -3.78 1.96 11.44
C ASN A 69 -3.55 3.34 10.80
N THR A 70 -4.42 3.73 9.87
CA THR A 70 -4.34 5.02 9.14
C THR A 70 -4.21 6.26 10.03
N GLN A 71 -4.74 6.22 11.26
CA GLN A 71 -4.66 7.33 12.21
C GLN A 71 -3.27 7.48 12.86
N ALA A 72 -2.50 6.39 12.96
CA ALA A 72 -1.19 6.39 13.61
C ALA A 72 -0.07 7.02 12.75
N TYR A 73 -0.32 7.23 11.46
CA TYR A 73 0.70 7.61 10.48
C TYR A 73 0.45 9.01 9.89
N LEU A 74 1.12 10.02 10.44
CA LEU A 74 0.97 11.43 10.05
C LEU A 74 1.47 11.75 8.63
N ASP A 75 2.31 10.87 8.06
CA ASP A 75 2.83 10.98 6.70
C ASP A 75 1.76 10.61 5.64
N LEU A 76 0.74 9.82 5.98
CA LEU A 76 -0.35 9.47 5.08
C LEU A 76 -1.21 10.69 4.72
N LYS A 77 -1.08 11.26 3.52
CA LYS A 77 -1.78 12.51 3.17
C LYS A 77 -3.13 12.29 2.52
N GLN A 78 -3.30 11.18 1.81
CA GLN A 78 -4.52 10.95 1.05
C GLN A 78 -4.75 9.45 0.84
N LEU A 79 -6.01 9.04 0.85
CA LEU A 79 -6.47 7.75 0.33
C LEU A 79 -7.36 8.02 -0.87
N VAL A 80 -6.97 7.55 -2.05
CA VAL A 80 -7.77 7.66 -3.27
C VAL A 80 -8.34 6.29 -3.58
N ILE A 81 -9.66 6.17 -3.70
CA ILE A 81 -10.29 4.90 -4.08
C ILE A 81 -9.85 4.50 -5.50
N LEU A 82 -9.41 3.25 -5.66
CA LEU A 82 -9.08 2.65 -6.94
C LEU A 82 -10.20 1.73 -7.44
N GLY A 83 -10.96 1.13 -6.52
CA GLY A 83 -12.06 0.22 -6.85
C GLY A 83 -12.36 -0.73 -5.71
N LYS A 84 -12.87 -1.91 -6.06
CA LYS A 84 -13.12 -3.02 -5.12
C LYS A 84 -12.36 -4.26 -5.56
N ILE A 85 -12.03 -5.11 -4.59
CA ILE A 85 -11.28 -6.34 -4.78
C ILE A 85 -11.96 -7.50 -4.07
N ASP A 86 -11.97 -8.67 -4.68
CA ASP A 86 -12.63 -9.84 -4.11
C ASP A 86 -11.89 -10.39 -2.88
N ASP A 87 -12.63 -10.73 -1.83
CA ASP A 87 -12.06 -11.24 -0.58
C ASP A 87 -11.18 -12.50 -0.72
N PRO A 88 -11.50 -13.48 -1.59
CA PRO A 88 -10.68 -14.68 -1.76
C PRO A 88 -9.25 -14.44 -2.22
N ILE A 89 -8.95 -13.27 -2.81
CA ILE A 89 -7.58 -12.94 -3.24
C ILE A 89 -6.76 -12.23 -2.15
N LEU A 90 -7.37 -11.95 -1.01
CA LEU A 90 -6.77 -11.35 0.16
C LEU A 90 -6.35 -12.42 1.18
N TYR A 91 -5.22 -12.20 1.84
CA TYR A 91 -4.91 -12.94 3.06
C TYR A 91 -5.57 -12.23 4.25
N ASN A 92 -6.41 -12.95 4.99
CA ASN A 92 -7.09 -12.39 6.16
C ASN A 92 -6.16 -12.44 7.38
N TYR A 93 -5.73 -11.26 7.85
CA TYR A 93 -4.97 -11.13 9.09
C TYR A 93 -5.89 -10.53 10.17
N PRO A 94 -6.16 -11.24 11.27
CA PRO A 94 -7.10 -10.77 12.29
C PRO A 94 -6.66 -9.45 12.92
N GLU A 95 -7.59 -8.54 13.20
CA GLU A 95 -7.27 -7.27 13.87
C GLU A 95 -6.76 -7.46 15.31
N THR A 96 -7.13 -8.57 15.95
CA THR A 96 -6.66 -8.91 17.31
C THR A 96 -5.16 -9.20 17.35
N GLU A 97 -4.54 -9.45 16.21
CA GLU A 97 -3.10 -9.66 16.09
C GLU A 97 -2.33 -8.33 16.08
N PRO A 98 -1.07 -8.31 16.51
CA PRO A 98 -0.27 -7.08 16.52
C PRO A 98 -0.05 -6.53 15.10
N GLU A 99 0.16 -5.22 15.01
CA GLU A 99 0.68 -4.58 13.80
C GLU A 99 2.08 -5.10 13.50
N ILE A 100 2.30 -5.63 12.29
CA ILE A 100 3.59 -6.18 11.86
C ILE A 100 3.96 -5.73 10.45
N ARG A 101 5.27 -5.75 10.18
CA ARG A 101 5.84 -5.56 8.83
C ARG A 101 6.56 -6.83 8.43
N GLU A 102 6.24 -7.35 7.25
CA GLU A 102 6.82 -8.58 6.73
C GLU A 102 7.04 -8.52 5.21
N ASN A 103 7.99 -9.30 4.70
CA ASN A 103 8.31 -9.33 3.27
C ASN A 103 7.78 -10.61 2.58
N THR A 104 6.95 -11.38 3.29
CA THR A 104 6.35 -12.63 2.84
C THR A 104 4.95 -12.38 2.30
N ALA A 105 4.77 -12.58 0.99
CA ALA A 105 3.47 -12.50 0.33
C ALA A 105 2.66 -13.77 0.61
N LYS A 106 1.52 -13.63 1.27
CA LYS A 106 0.59 -14.70 1.65
C LYS A 106 -0.62 -14.75 0.71
N GLY A 107 -1.22 -13.59 0.43
CA GLY A 107 -2.39 -13.44 -0.45
C GLY A 107 -2.03 -13.39 -1.94
N THR A 108 -3.02 -13.57 -2.82
CA THR A 108 -2.81 -13.50 -4.28
C THR A 108 -2.39 -12.10 -4.71
N ILE A 109 -3.07 -11.04 -4.24
CA ILE A 109 -2.67 -9.66 -4.55
C ILE A 109 -1.25 -9.35 -4.08
N GLU A 110 -0.84 -9.87 -2.92
CA GLU A 110 0.52 -9.65 -2.39
C GLU A 110 1.58 -10.32 -3.26
N ARG A 111 1.28 -11.51 -3.81
CA ARG A 111 2.18 -12.21 -4.72
C ARG A 111 2.32 -11.48 -6.06
N VAL A 112 1.21 -10.95 -6.57
CA VAL A 112 1.21 -10.10 -7.78
C VAL A 112 2.00 -8.82 -7.53
N ALA A 113 1.77 -8.15 -6.40
CA ALA A 113 2.54 -6.94 -6.06
C ALA A 113 4.05 -7.25 -5.90
N LYS A 114 4.40 -8.40 -5.32
CA LYS A 114 5.79 -8.85 -5.15
C LYS A 114 6.48 -9.25 -6.46
N SER A 115 5.76 -9.59 -7.52
CA SER A 115 6.36 -9.93 -8.82
C SER A 115 6.87 -8.69 -9.57
N VAL A 116 6.41 -7.49 -9.18
CA VAL A 116 6.92 -6.24 -9.72
C VAL A 116 8.27 -5.92 -9.07
N THR A 117 9.31 -5.86 -9.90
CA THR A 117 10.67 -5.65 -9.42
C THR A 117 10.81 -4.23 -8.86
N PRO A 118 11.26 -4.06 -7.60
CA PRO A 118 11.53 -2.73 -7.06
C PRO A 118 12.60 -1.99 -7.86
N PRO A 119 12.62 -0.64 -7.84
CA PRO A 119 13.68 0.13 -8.49
C PRO A 119 15.07 -0.30 -7.98
N PRO A 120 16.08 -0.42 -8.87
CA PRO A 120 17.41 -0.88 -8.50
C PRO A 120 18.15 0.13 -7.60
N LYS A 121 19.21 -0.33 -6.95
CA LYS A 121 20.11 0.52 -6.13
C LYS A 121 20.83 1.56 -6.99
N GLY A 122 21.21 2.68 -6.38
CA GLY A 122 22.05 3.70 -7.02
C GLY A 122 21.31 4.56 -8.04
N GLN A 123 19.97 4.56 -8.02
CA GLN A 123 19.17 5.48 -8.82
C GLN A 123 19.35 6.91 -8.34
N ASP A 124 19.43 7.86 -9.28
CA ASP A 124 19.38 9.29 -8.95
C ASP A 124 18.00 9.60 -8.34
N ILE A 125 18.02 9.98 -7.06
CA ILE A 125 16.85 10.38 -6.29
C ILE A 125 16.21 11.69 -6.76
N ARG A 126 16.63 12.27 -7.89
CA ARG A 126 15.96 13.38 -8.56
C ARG A 126 15.63 13.09 -10.03
N ALA A 127 16.11 11.98 -10.59
CA ALA A 127 15.70 11.57 -11.93
C ALA A 127 14.24 11.04 -11.92
N PRO A 128 13.47 11.28 -13.00
CA PRO A 128 12.27 10.50 -13.28
C PRO A 128 12.62 9.01 -13.25
N ILE A 129 11.80 8.20 -12.57
CA ILE A 129 11.99 6.75 -12.58
C ILE A 129 11.57 6.24 -13.97
N ASP A 130 12.54 5.86 -14.80
CA ASP A 130 12.25 5.07 -16.00
C ASP A 130 11.67 3.72 -15.57
N GLY A 131 10.45 3.40 -16.02
CA GLY A 131 9.83 2.09 -15.81
C GLY A 131 8.43 2.05 -15.18
N VAL A 132 7.82 3.20 -14.83
CA VAL A 132 6.43 3.21 -14.32
C VAL A 132 5.42 3.12 -15.48
N ARG A 133 5.46 2.03 -16.25
CA ARG A 133 4.39 1.68 -17.21
C ARG A 133 3.59 0.45 -16.75
N ASP A 134 4.22 -0.49 -16.04
CA ASP A 134 3.62 -1.82 -15.89
C ASP A 134 2.66 -1.96 -14.70
N LEU A 135 2.89 -1.25 -13.59
CA LEU A 135 2.04 -1.37 -12.39
C LEU A 135 0.64 -0.77 -12.60
N LEU A 136 0.51 0.27 -13.43
CA LEU A 136 -0.78 0.91 -13.73
C LEU A 136 -1.57 0.13 -14.79
N LEU A 137 -0.88 -0.51 -15.74
CA LEU A 137 -1.51 -1.32 -16.80
C LEU A 137 -2.15 -2.61 -16.25
N LEU A 138 -1.58 -3.21 -15.21
CA LEU A 138 -2.13 -4.43 -14.62
C LEU A 138 -3.42 -4.20 -13.79
N ILE A 139 -3.65 -2.96 -13.32
CA ILE A 139 -4.84 -2.60 -12.51
C ILE A 139 -6.01 -2.16 -13.40
N LEU A 140 -5.75 -1.79 -14.66
CA LEU A 140 -6.76 -1.29 -15.61
C LEU A 140 -7.15 -2.32 -16.69
N SER A 141 -6.69 -3.56 -16.56
CA SER A 141 -6.95 -4.65 -17.51
C SER A 141 -7.74 -5.77 -16.84
N ASP A 142 -8.98 -5.48 -16.44
CA ASP A 142 -10.13 -6.41 -16.45
C ASP A 142 -11.43 -5.63 -16.11
#